data_AF-A0A4Q9KS97-F1
#
_entry.id   AF-A0A4Q9KS97-F1
#
_cell.length_a   1.000
_cell.length_b   1.000
_cell.length_c   1.000
_cell.angle_alpha   90.00
_cell.angle_beta   90.00
_cell.angle_gamma   90.00
#
_symmetry.space_group_name_H-M   'P 1'
#
loop_
_entity.id
_entity.type
_entity.pdbx_description
1 polymer ?
#
loop_
_entity_poly.entity_id
_entity_poly.type
_entity_poly.pdbx_seq_one_letter_code
_entity_poly.pdbx_strand_id
1 'polypeptide(L)'
;NLEVLEELNLRDCKFYSCGFFELGNDCKFLGSLKYLDLLHVEINIEDLIFLKSFKNLKSLNLTLSDADFFTAKNLLFYLPINALSLKKCNKKSIFENSYSRYLYEENINLNLN
;
A
#
# COMPACT_ATOMS: atom_id res chain seq x y z
N ASN A 1 5.77 -6.43 -24.53
CA ASN A 1 6.78 -6.56 -23.44
C ASN A 1 7.14 -5.20 -22.90
N LEU A 2 6.64 -4.85 -21.71
CA LEU A 2 7.14 -3.72 -20.92
C LEU A 2 8.24 -4.24 -19.99
N GLU A 3 9.38 -4.63 -20.58
CA GLU A 3 10.54 -5.09 -19.81
C GLU A 3 11.21 -3.94 -19.05
N VAL A 4 11.04 -2.71 -19.54
CA VAL A 4 11.50 -1.49 -18.89
C VAL A 4 10.32 -0.53 -18.82
N LEU A 5 9.91 -0.21 -17.59
CA LEU A 5 8.97 0.84 -17.24
C LEU A 5 9.52 1.57 -16.02
N GLU A 6 9.66 2.89 -16.11
CA GLU A 6 10.21 3.70 -15.01
C GLU A 6 9.12 4.38 -14.17
N GLU A 7 7.94 4.59 -14.73
CA GLU A 7 6.82 5.24 -14.07
C GLU A 7 5.53 4.44 -14.30
N LEU A 8 4.79 4.21 -13.22
CA LEU A 8 3.50 3.56 -13.24
C LEU A 8 2.51 4.38 -12.41
N ASN A 9 1.50 4.92 -13.08
CA ASN A 9 0.42 5.66 -12.45
C ASN A 9 -0.85 4.83 -12.47
N LEU A 10 -1.31 4.43 -11.29
CA LEU A 10 -2.55 3.70 -11.06
C LEU A 10 -3.49 4.50 -10.15
N ARG A 11 -3.29 5.81 -10.05
CA ARG A 11 -4.14 6.68 -9.25
C ARG A 11 -5.61 6.49 -9.65
N ASP A 12 -6.48 6.47 -8.64
CA ASP A 12 -7.94 6.31 -8.78
C ASP A 12 -8.36 4.97 -9.43
N CYS A 13 -7.42 4.03 -9.64
CA CYS A 13 -7.75 2.70 -10.16
C CYS A 13 -8.35 1.81 -9.07
N LYS A 14 -9.17 0.86 -9.51
CA LYS A 14 -9.76 -0.17 -8.66
C LYS A 14 -9.43 -1.56 -9.17
N PHE A 15 -8.89 -2.40 -8.30
CA PHE A 15 -8.69 -3.83 -8.53
C PHE A 15 -9.95 -4.57 -8.07
N TYR A 16 -10.45 -5.49 -8.91
CA TYR A 16 -11.66 -6.26 -8.62
C TYR A 16 -11.28 -7.72 -8.39
N SER A 17 -11.55 -8.23 -7.20
CA SER A 17 -11.24 -9.62 -6.82
C SER A 17 -9.76 -9.99 -6.93
N CYS A 18 -8.87 -9.00 -6.95
CA CYS A 18 -7.42 -9.15 -6.96
C CYS A 18 -6.75 -7.99 -6.22
N GLY A 19 -5.49 -8.17 -5.85
CA GLY A 19 -4.63 -7.12 -5.29
C GLY A 19 -3.67 -6.52 -6.32
N PHE A 20 -3.10 -5.36 -6.01
CA PHE A 20 -2.01 -4.78 -6.80
C PHE A 20 -0.80 -5.72 -6.88
N PHE A 21 -0.54 -6.50 -5.83
CA PHE A 21 0.58 -7.45 -5.77
C PHE A 21 0.59 -8.47 -6.91
N GLU A 22 -0.57 -8.79 -7.49
CA GLU A 22 -0.68 -9.77 -8.58
C GLU A 22 -0.03 -9.29 -9.87
N LEU A 23 0.20 -7.98 -10.05
CA LEU A 23 1.00 -7.47 -11.16
C LEU A 23 2.40 -8.09 -11.19
N GLY A 24 2.95 -8.47 -10.03
CA GLY A 24 4.25 -9.11 -9.93
C GLY A 24 4.38 -10.45 -10.64
N ASN A 25 3.27 -11.13 -10.94
CA ASN A 25 3.30 -12.44 -11.60
C ASN A 25 3.75 -12.33 -13.06
N ASP A 26 3.34 -11.24 -13.74
CA ASP A 26 3.53 -11.10 -15.18
C ASP A 26 4.41 -9.88 -15.56
N CYS A 27 4.62 -8.95 -14.63
CA CYS A 27 5.34 -7.71 -14.91
C CYS A 27 6.86 -7.84 -14.70
N LYS A 28 7.63 -7.65 -15.77
CA LYS A 28 9.10 -7.67 -15.72
C LYS A 28 9.74 -6.34 -15.30
N PHE A 29 8.96 -5.26 -15.19
CA PHE A 29 9.46 -3.91 -14.90
C PHE A 29 9.73 -3.61 -13.42
N LEU A 30 9.61 -4.58 -12.50
CA LEU A 30 9.83 -4.36 -11.07
C LEU A 30 11.23 -3.81 -10.77
N GLY A 31 12.21 -4.27 -11.56
CA GLY A 31 13.60 -3.83 -11.47
C GLY A 31 13.87 -2.47 -12.13
N SER A 32 12.97 -1.92 -12.95
CA SER A 32 13.19 -0.61 -13.61
C SER A 32 12.36 0.51 -13.00
N LEU A 33 11.29 0.18 -12.25
CA LEU A 33 10.33 1.17 -11.77
C LEU A 33 10.95 2.09 -10.73
N LYS A 34 10.81 3.40 -10.96
CA LYS A 34 11.32 4.49 -10.11
C LYS A 34 10.19 5.28 -9.47
N TYR A 35 9.03 5.36 -10.11
CA TYR A 35 7.88 6.15 -9.66
C TYR A 35 6.61 5.30 -9.69
N LEU A 36 5.89 5.27 -8.56
CA LEU A 36 4.64 4.54 -8.41
C LEU A 36 3.59 5.42 -7.72
N ASP A 37 2.48 5.65 -8.40
CA ASP A 37 1.32 6.36 -7.84
C ASP A 37 0.15 5.40 -7.62
N LEU A 38 -0.19 5.19 -6.35
CA LEU A 38 -1.30 4.39 -5.85
C LEU A 38 -2.27 5.23 -5.01
N LEU A 39 -2.32 6.55 -5.21
CA LEU A 39 -3.30 7.37 -4.52
C LEU A 39 -4.72 6.93 -4.91
N HIS A 40 -5.62 6.90 -3.92
CA HIS A 40 -7.01 6.47 -4.08
C HIS A 40 -7.20 5.03 -4.54
N VAL A 41 -6.13 4.22 -4.51
CA VAL A 41 -6.21 2.77 -4.68
C VAL A 41 -6.46 2.12 -3.32
N GLU A 42 -7.33 1.10 -3.31
CA GLU A 42 -7.50 0.25 -2.13
C GLU A 42 -6.31 -0.70 -2.01
N ILE A 43 -5.54 -0.56 -0.92
CA ILE A 43 -4.33 -1.31 -0.63
C ILE A 43 -4.59 -2.26 0.54
N ASN A 44 -4.17 -3.52 0.41
CA ASN A 44 -4.17 -4.50 1.49
C ASN A 44 -2.74 -4.76 2.02
N ILE A 45 -2.60 -5.71 2.96
CA ILE A 45 -1.30 -6.01 3.55
C ILE A 45 -0.34 -6.70 2.58
N GLU A 46 -0.85 -7.55 1.69
CA GLU A 46 -0.08 -8.23 0.66
C GLU A 46 0.53 -7.22 -0.33
N ASP A 47 -0.23 -6.21 -0.73
CA ASP A 47 0.22 -5.09 -1.56
C ASP A 47 1.37 -4.34 -0.91
N LEU A 48 1.26 -4.05 0.40
CA LEU A 48 2.33 -3.38 1.16
C LEU A 48 3.59 -4.24 1.24
N ILE A 49 3.47 -5.55 1.43
CA ILE A 49 4.61 -6.47 1.41
C ILE A 49 5.24 -6.49 0.02
N PHE A 50 4.42 -6.53 -1.02
CA PHE A 50 4.87 -6.60 -2.41
C PHE A 50 5.67 -5.36 -2.84
N LEU A 51 5.44 -4.18 -2.25
CA LEU A 51 6.24 -2.97 -2.52
C LEU A 51 7.76 -3.19 -2.32
N LYS A 52 8.18 -4.16 -1.50
CA LYS A 52 9.59 -4.53 -1.30
C LYS A 52 10.25 -5.11 -2.55
N SER A 53 9.47 -5.51 -3.55
CA SER A 53 9.96 -6.05 -4.82
C SER A 53 10.56 -4.96 -5.72
N PHE A 54 10.14 -3.70 -5.56
CA PHE A 54 10.63 -2.59 -6.39
C PHE A 54 11.98 -2.05 -5.87
N LYS A 55 13.08 -2.67 -6.32
CA LYS A 55 14.44 -2.36 -5.83
C LYS A 55 14.97 -0.97 -6.22
N ASN A 56 14.39 -0.37 -7.25
CA ASN A 56 14.81 0.94 -7.78
C ASN A 56 13.77 2.04 -7.55
N LEU A 57 12.73 1.78 -6.73
CA LEU A 57 11.67 2.74 -6.45
C LEU A 57 12.23 3.93 -5.67
N LYS A 58 12.04 5.13 -6.22
CA LYS A 58 12.48 6.39 -5.61
C LYS A 58 11.32 7.16 -5.00
N SER A 59 10.16 7.10 -5.64
CA SER A 59 8.96 7.84 -5.22
C SER A 59 7.75 6.92 -5.17
N LEU A 60 7.01 7.04 -4.06
CA LEU A 60 5.76 6.33 -3.82
C LEU A 60 4.69 7.28 -3.31
N ASN A 61 3.54 7.31 -3.99
CA ASN A 61 2.33 7.94 -3.48
C ASN A 61 1.32 6.86 -3.10
N LEU A 62 0.76 6.91 -1.89
CA LEU A 62 -0.10 5.84 -1.38
C LEU A 62 -1.22 6.39 -0.48
N THR A 63 -2.37 5.71 -0.51
CA THR A 63 -3.50 5.98 0.40
C THR A 63 -3.60 4.89 1.45
N LEU A 64 -3.48 5.25 2.74
CA LEU A 64 -3.55 4.31 3.87
C LEU A 64 -4.79 4.57 4.72
N SER A 65 -5.39 3.51 5.26
CA SER A 65 -6.32 3.64 6.40
C SER A 65 -5.53 3.83 7.71
N ASP A 66 -6.21 4.32 8.76
CA ASP A 66 -5.58 4.47 10.09
C ASP A 66 -5.09 3.11 10.65
N ALA A 67 -5.84 2.04 10.40
CA ALA A 67 -5.49 0.69 10.87
C ALA A 67 -4.23 0.16 10.17
N ASP A 68 -4.05 0.49 8.89
CA ASP A 68 -2.89 0.05 8.12
C ASP A 68 -1.63 0.88 8.42
N PHE A 69 -1.77 2.05 9.04
CA PHE A 69 -0.68 2.99 9.23
C PHE A 69 0.49 2.41 10.05
N PHE A 70 0.21 1.74 11.16
CA PHE A 70 1.26 1.17 12.02
C PHE A 70 2.02 0.04 11.32
N THR A 71 1.31 -0.83 10.63
CA THR A 71 1.89 -1.94 9.86
C THR A 71 2.67 -1.42 8.65
N ALA A 72 2.10 -0.46 7.92
CA ALA A 72 2.73 0.17 6.77
C ALA A 72 3.99 0.93 7.16
N LYS A 73 4.00 1.64 8.31
CA LYS A 73 5.17 2.42 8.75
C LYS A 73 6.43 1.57 8.81
N ASN A 74 6.35 0.38 9.42
CA ASN A 74 7.49 -0.52 9.51
C ASN A 74 7.90 -1.06 8.13
N LEU A 75 6.95 -1.38 7.25
CA LEU A 75 7.23 -1.88 5.90
C LEU A 75 7.87 -0.81 5.00
N LEU A 76 7.36 0.42 5.07
CA LEU A 76 7.82 1.55 4.26
C LEU A 76 9.24 2.00 4.63
N PHE A 77 9.67 1.81 5.88
CA PHE A 77 11.04 2.14 6.32
C PHE A 77 12.12 1.34 5.59
N TYR A 78 11.80 0.15 5.07
CA TYR A 78 12.73 -0.71 4.34
C TYR A 78 12.76 -0.45 2.82
N LEU A 79 11.93 0.47 2.31
CA LEU A 79 11.90 0.77 0.89
C LEU A 79 13.04 1.71 0.51
N PRO A 80 13.66 1.55 -0.68
CA PRO A 80 14.73 2.43 -1.16
C PRO A 80 14.22 3.80 -1.65
N ILE A 81 13.16 4.33 -1.05
CA ILE A 81 12.49 5.57 -1.46
C ILE A 81 13.14 6.79 -0.81
N ASN A 82 13.20 7.89 -1.54
CA ASN A 82 13.60 9.20 -1.01
C ASN A 82 12.43 10.20 -0.97
N ALA A 83 11.28 9.84 -1.55
CA ALA A 83 10.05 10.62 -1.52
C ALA A 83 8.84 9.71 -1.24
N LEU A 84 8.08 10.06 -0.21
CA LEU A 84 6.85 9.36 0.19
C LEU A 84 5.73 10.37 0.39
N SER A 85 4.61 10.16 -0.31
CA SER A 85 3.37 10.91 -0.09
C SER A 85 2.28 9.98 0.44
N LEU A 86 1.75 10.30 1.62
CA LEU A 86 0.69 9.53 2.27
C LEU A 86 -0.59 10.34 2.34
N LYS A 87 -1.70 9.74 1.93
CA LYS A 87 -3.04 10.30 2.12
C LYS A 87 -3.86 9.38 3.01
N LYS A 88 -4.52 9.96 4.02
CA LYS A 88 -5.45 9.22 4.89
C LYS A 88 -6.71 8.87 4.12
N CYS A 89 -7.15 7.61 4.23
CA CYS A 89 -8.43 7.15 3.72
C CYS A 89 -9.47 7.18 4.84
N ASN A 90 -10.52 7.98 4.68
CA ASN A 90 -11.71 7.90 5.54
C ASN A 90 -12.59 6.74 5.04
N LYS A 91 -12.17 5.49 5.25
CA LYS A 91 -13.07 4.36 5.01
C LYS A 91 -14.14 4.40 6.10
N LYS A 92 -15.36 4.82 5.75
CA LYS A 92 -16.55 4.42 6.52
C LYS A 92 -16.56 2.88 6.48
N SER A 93 -16.41 2.29 7.66
CA SER A 93 -16.01 0.91 7.93
C SER A 93 -16.70 -0.13 7.03
N ILE A 94 -15.94 -0.73 6.11
CA ILE A 94 -16.20 -2.11 5.63
C ILE A 94 -15.40 -3.11 6.49
N PHE A 95 -14.46 -2.62 7.31
CA PHE A 95 -13.48 -3.39 8.09
C PHE A 95 -13.83 -3.55 9.58
N GLU A 96 -15.08 -3.36 9.98
CA GLU A 96 -15.48 -3.44 11.40
C GLU A 96 -15.35 -4.83 12.03
N ASN A 97 -15.04 -5.88 11.26
CA ASN A 97 -15.18 -7.27 11.73
C ASN A 97 -13.88 -8.08 11.91
N SER A 98 -12.71 -7.61 11.47
CA SER A 98 -11.46 -8.41 11.57
C SER A 98 -10.45 -7.92 12.61
N TYR A 99 -10.40 -6.62 12.91
CA TYR A 99 -9.40 -6.02 13.81
C TYR A 99 -9.90 -5.70 15.21
N SER A 100 -11.21 -5.62 15.42
CA SER A 100 -11.80 -5.45 16.76
C SER A 100 -11.33 -6.55 17.71
N ARG A 101 -11.13 -7.78 17.21
CA ARG A 101 -10.62 -8.92 17.99
C ARG A 101 -9.19 -8.72 18.50
N TYR A 102 -8.31 -8.09 17.72
CA TYR A 102 -6.93 -7.82 18.11
C TYR A 102 -6.82 -6.63 19.07
N LEU A 103 -7.71 -5.64 18.95
CA LEU A 103 -7.71 -4.44 19.81
C LEU A 103 -8.28 -4.71 21.21
N TYR A 104 -9.19 -5.68 21.35
CA TYR A 104 -9.69 -6.13 22.66
C TYR A 104 -8.61 -6.84 23.50
N GLU A 105 -7.63 -7.47 22.87
CA GLU A 105 -6.57 -8.19 23.59
C GLU A 105 -5.55 -7.25 24.24
N GLU A 106 -5.41 -6.00 23.78
CA GLU A 106 -4.39 -5.06 24.27
C GLU A 106 -4.89 -3.94 25.20
N ASN A 107 -6.17 -3.93 25.63
CA ASN A 107 -6.73 -2.89 26.53
C ASN A 107 -6.48 -1.44 26.06
N ILE A 108 -6.51 -1.17 24.75
CA ILE A 108 -6.31 0.19 24.23
C ILE A 108 -7.66 0.90 24.14
N ASN A 109 -7.89 1.89 25.00
CA ASN A 109 -9.05 2.78 24.92
C ASN A 109 -8.92 3.70 23.70
N LEU A 110 -9.73 3.45 22.67
CA LEU A 110 -9.80 4.29 21.47
C LEU A 110 -10.92 5.33 21.65
N ASN A 111 -10.55 6.60 21.82
CA ASN A 111 -11.46 7.73 21.66
C ASN A 111 -11.38 8.21 20.20
N LEU A 112 -12.45 7.97 19.46
CA LEU A 112 -12.61 8.37 18.05
C LEU A 112 -13.44 9.66 18.01
N ASN A 113 -12.87 10.75 17.45
CA ASN A 113 -13.59 11.96 17.06
C ASN A 113 -13.80 11.96 15.54
#